data_AF-A0A6B3HZU0-F1
#
_entry.id   AF-A0A6B3HZU0-F1
#
_cell.length_a   1.000
_cell.length_b   1.000
_cell.length_c   1.000
_cell.angle_alpha   90.00
_cell.angle_beta   90.00
_cell.angle_gamma   90.00
#
_symmetry.space_group_name_H-M   'P 1'
#
loop_
_entity.id
_entity.type
_entity.pdbx_description
1 polymer ?
#
loop_
_entity_poly.entity_id
_entity_poly.type
_entity_poly.pdbx_seq_one_letter_code
_entity_poly.pdbx_strand_id
1 'polypeptide(L)'
;LNNNGNYVEFTTKKATNTLVTRFSIPDSAGGGGINSTLNVYVDGTFLKAIDLTSKYAWLYGNEAAPGNSPGSGAPRHIYDEANVMLGRTVPAGAKIRLQKDAANSSTYAIDFVSLEQVAPVANPNPATYTVPAGFTHQDVQNALDKVRMDTTGTLTGVYLPAGEYSTASKFQVYGKAVKVVGAGPWYTRFNAPTTQDNTD
;
A
#
# COMPACT_ATOMS: atom_id res chain seq x y z
N LEU A 1 -13.27 4.25 17.69
CA LEU A 1 -14.32 3.25 17.40
C LEU A 1 -14.11 2.10 18.38
N ASN A 2 -14.86 2.11 19.49
CA ASN A 2 -14.60 1.22 20.62
C ASN A 2 -15.66 0.12 20.73
N ASN A 3 -16.89 0.40 20.29
CA ASN A 3 -18.01 -0.53 20.36
C ASN A 3 -18.49 -0.92 18.96
N ASN A 4 -19.14 -2.08 18.86
CA ASN A 4 -19.80 -2.52 17.63
C ASN A 4 -20.84 -1.47 17.19
N GLY A 5 -20.90 -1.19 15.90
CA GLY A 5 -21.73 -0.15 15.30
C GLY A 5 -21.13 1.26 15.40
N ASN A 6 -19.98 1.47 16.05
CA ASN A 6 -19.29 2.77 15.97
C ASN A 6 -18.72 2.98 14.57
N TYR A 7 -18.89 4.19 14.05
CA TYR A 7 -18.38 4.56 12.74
C TYR A 7 -17.94 6.02 12.64
N VAL A 8 -17.18 6.29 11.58
CA VAL A 8 -17.02 7.63 11.00
C VAL A 8 -17.54 7.60 9.57
N GLU A 9 -18.23 8.65 9.14
CA GLU A 9 -18.86 8.73 7.83
C GLU A 9 -18.50 10.03 7.10
N PHE A 10 -18.11 9.88 5.85
CA PHE A 10 -17.65 10.94 4.97
C PHE A 10 -18.55 11.03 3.74
N THR A 11 -18.75 12.24 3.23
CA THR A 11 -19.45 12.44 1.96
C THR A 11 -18.43 12.68 0.86
N THR A 12 -18.47 11.89 -0.21
CA THR A 12 -17.52 12.03 -1.31
C THR A 12 -17.73 13.38 -2.02
N LYS A 13 -16.65 14.15 -2.19
CA LYS A 13 -16.71 15.45 -2.91
C LYS A 13 -16.59 15.28 -4.43
N LYS A 14 -15.98 14.18 -4.86
CA LYS A 14 -15.77 13.77 -6.26
C LYS A 14 -15.99 12.26 -6.35
N ALA A 15 -16.10 11.75 -7.57
CA ALA A 15 -16.06 10.31 -7.79
C ALA A 15 -14.71 9.74 -7.32
N THR A 16 -14.72 8.52 -6.80
CA THR A 16 -13.54 7.82 -6.27
C THR A 16 -13.66 6.32 -6.53
N ASN A 17 -12.56 5.60 -6.68
CA ASN A 17 -12.53 4.14 -6.68
C ASN A 17 -11.48 3.58 -5.70
N THR A 18 -10.86 4.46 -4.92
CA THR A 18 -9.89 4.10 -3.88
C THR A 18 -10.19 4.79 -2.56
N LEU A 19 -9.60 4.26 -1.51
CA LEU A 19 -9.62 4.86 -0.19
C LEU A 19 -8.27 4.61 0.48
N VAL A 20 -7.67 5.68 1.00
CA VAL A 20 -6.61 5.61 2.02
C VAL A 20 -7.22 6.09 3.34
N THR A 21 -6.91 5.42 4.44
CA THR A 21 -7.24 5.90 5.78
C THR A 21 -5.98 5.95 6.62
N ARG A 22 -5.78 7.06 7.32
CA ARG A 22 -4.81 7.11 8.42
C ARG A 22 -5.49 6.64 9.69
N PHE A 23 -4.91 5.65 10.34
CA PHE A 23 -5.55 4.92 11.42
C PHE A 23 -4.55 4.55 12.52
N SER A 24 -5.08 4.21 13.69
CA SER A 24 -4.34 3.56 14.77
C SER A 24 -5.15 2.39 15.30
N ILE A 25 -4.48 1.25 15.46
CA ILE A 25 -4.93 0.09 16.25
C ILE A 25 -3.84 -0.24 17.28
N PRO A 26 -4.17 -0.93 18.39
CA PRO A 26 -3.18 -1.32 19.39
C PRO A 26 -2.00 -2.10 18.80
N ASP A 27 -0.84 -2.00 19.44
CA ASP A 27 0.26 -2.94 19.23
C ASP A 27 0.00 -4.27 19.95
N SER A 28 0.78 -5.29 19.61
CA SER A 28 0.90 -6.53 20.37
C SER A 28 1.64 -6.27 21.69
N ALA A 29 1.39 -7.12 22.71
CA ALA A 29 2.04 -6.98 24.01
C ALA A 29 3.58 -7.07 23.96
N GLY A 30 4.14 -7.79 22.99
CA GLY A 30 5.58 -7.93 22.78
C GLY A 30 6.17 -6.96 21.74
N GLY A 31 5.33 -6.11 21.13
CA GLY A 31 5.69 -5.40 19.91
C GLY A 31 5.46 -6.23 18.64
N GLY A 32 5.78 -5.66 17.48
CA GLY A 32 5.68 -6.34 16.18
C GLY A 32 4.29 -6.33 15.54
N GLY A 33 3.31 -5.65 16.17
CA GLY A 33 2.00 -5.39 15.61
C GLY A 33 0.98 -6.51 15.73
N ILE A 34 -0.26 -6.17 15.40
CA ILE A 34 -1.37 -7.09 15.15
C ILE A 34 -1.97 -6.79 13.78
N ASN A 35 -2.71 -7.76 13.24
CA ASN A 35 -3.54 -7.54 12.07
C ASN A 35 -5.00 -7.41 12.50
N SER A 36 -5.74 -6.57 11.79
CA SER A 36 -7.17 -6.39 11.96
C SER A 36 -7.82 -6.00 10.64
N THR A 37 -9.14 -5.92 10.65
CA THR A 37 -9.92 -5.39 9.53
C THR A 37 -10.88 -4.33 10.03
N LEU A 38 -11.29 -3.43 9.15
CA LEU A 38 -12.38 -2.49 9.41
C LEU A 38 -13.32 -2.46 8.21
N ASN A 39 -14.62 -2.43 8.45
CA ASN A 39 -15.59 -2.54 7.36
C ASN A 39 -15.83 -1.18 6.68
N VAL A 40 -15.80 -1.18 5.35
CA VAL A 40 -16.12 -0.05 4.48
C VAL A 40 -17.52 -0.24 3.93
N TYR A 41 -18.37 0.76 4.15
CA TYR A 41 -19.73 0.83 3.63
C TYR A 41 -19.85 2.00 2.65
N VAL A 42 -20.73 1.85 1.66
CA VAL A 42 -21.13 2.93 0.75
C VAL A 42 -22.65 3.01 0.75
N ASP A 43 -23.19 4.19 1.09
CA ASP A 43 -24.63 4.47 1.19
C ASP A 43 -25.35 3.45 2.08
N GLY A 44 -24.74 3.15 3.23
CA GLY A 44 -25.27 2.20 4.22
C GLY A 44 -25.13 0.71 3.86
N THR A 45 -24.62 0.39 2.66
CA THR A 45 -24.43 -1.00 2.21
C THR A 45 -22.98 -1.43 2.40
N PHE A 46 -22.74 -2.59 3.00
CA PHE A 46 -21.41 -3.16 3.15
C PHE A 46 -20.77 -3.34 1.77
N LEU A 47 -19.58 -2.78 1.59
CA LEU A 47 -18.84 -2.91 0.33
C LEU A 47 -17.75 -3.96 0.47
N LYS A 48 -16.84 -3.78 1.44
CA LYS A 48 -15.73 -4.70 1.75
C LYS A 48 -15.05 -4.30 3.04
N ALA A 49 -14.14 -5.14 3.53
CA ALA A 49 -13.21 -4.76 4.59
C ALA A 49 -11.94 -4.12 4.00
N ILE A 50 -11.32 -3.22 4.77
CA ILE A 50 -9.93 -2.78 4.61
C ILE A 50 -9.05 -3.52 5.63
N ASP A 51 -7.92 -4.03 5.17
CA ASP A 51 -6.92 -4.69 6.02
C ASP A 51 -6.04 -3.65 6.71
N LEU A 52 -5.85 -3.81 8.02
CA LEU A 52 -5.09 -2.92 8.88
C LEU A 52 -4.00 -3.71 9.62
N THR A 53 -2.82 -3.13 9.76
CA THR A 53 -1.75 -3.70 10.59
C THR A 53 -1.09 -2.63 11.43
N SER A 54 -0.75 -2.93 12.68
CA SER A 54 0.09 -2.05 13.52
C SER A 54 1.58 -2.38 13.39
N LYS A 55 1.96 -3.32 12.53
CA LYS A 55 3.35 -3.77 12.37
C LYS A 55 4.34 -2.64 12.05
N TYR A 56 3.92 -1.64 11.29
CA TYR A 56 4.74 -0.50 10.89
C TYR A 56 4.44 0.77 11.72
N ALA A 57 3.45 0.69 12.60
CA ALA A 57 3.19 1.67 13.64
C ALA A 57 3.99 1.32 14.90
N TRP A 58 3.87 2.17 15.92
CA TRP A 58 4.41 1.99 17.26
C TRP A 58 5.92 1.93 17.33
N LEU A 59 6.48 3.06 17.73
CA LEU A 59 7.85 3.17 18.22
C LEU A 59 7.80 3.50 19.72
N TYR A 60 8.85 3.19 20.44
CA TYR A 60 8.90 3.31 21.90
C TYR A 60 10.23 3.91 22.38
N GLY A 61 10.20 4.66 23.47
CA GLY A 61 11.42 5.20 24.09
C GLY A 61 11.82 6.58 23.58
N ASN A 62 13.12 6.88 23.54
CA ASN A 62 13.66 8.20 23.17
C ASN A 62 13.46 8.49 21.68
N GLU A 63 13.10 9.72 21.33
CA GLU A 63 12.90 10.15 19.94
C GLU A 63 14.14 10.01 19.07
N ALA A 64 15.32 10.27 19.64
CA ALA A 64 16.58 10.20 18.91
C ALA A 64 17.02 8.76 18.63
N ALA A 65 16.49 7.78 19.36
CA ALA A 65 16.84 6.36 19.25
C ALA A 65 15.66 5.49 19.73
N PRO A 66 14.55 5.43 18.97
CA PRO A 66 13.40 4.65 19.36
C PRO A 66 13.65 3.14 19.17
N GLY A 67 12.93 2.33 19.94
CA GLY A 67 12.87 0.87 19.79
C GLY A 67 11.48 0.40 19.35
N ASN A 68 11.40 -0.84 18.86
CA ASN A 68 10.15 -1.47 18.40
C ASN A 68 9.41 -2.25 19.51
N SER A 69 9.95 -2.27 20.74
CA SER A 69 9.37 -3.02 21.84
C SER A 69 8.64 -2.08 22.80
N PRO A 70 7.43 -2.45 23.26
CA PRO A 70 6.73 -1.70 24.31
C PRO A 70 7.55 -1.48 25.59
N GLY A 71 8.50 -2.38 25.88
CA GLY A 71 9.42 -2.25 27.02
C GLY A 71 10.47 -1.14 26.87
N SER A 72 10.66 -0.56 25.68
CA SER A 72 11.66 0.48 25.41
C SER A 72 11.25 1.88 25.92
N GLY A 73 10.03 2.05 26.43
CA GLY A 73 9.57 3.29 27.06
C GLY A 73 8.22 3.77 26.55
N ALA A 74 7.97 5.08 26.62
CA ALA A 74 6.69 5.65 26.21
C ALA A 74 6.42 5.48 24.70
N PRO A 75 5.16 5.23 24.29
CA PRO A 75 4.79 5.02 22.89
C PRO A 75 4.84 6.32 22.08
N ARG A 76 5.15 6.18 20.79
CA ARG A 76 5.17 7.21 19.75
C ARG A 76 4.91 6.57 18.38
N HIS A 77 4.79 7.37 17.32
CA HIS A 77 4.51 6.88 15.96
C HIS A 77 3.29 5.93 15.90
N ILE A 78 2.21 6.30 16.59
CA ILE A 78 1.08 5.38 16.89
C ILE A 78 0.06 5.24 15.75
N TYR A 79 0.27 5.91 14.62
CA TYR A 79 -0.61 5.89 13.46
C TYR A 79 0.15 5.37 12.24
N ASP A 80 -0.57 4.69 11.36
CA ASP A 80 -0.11 4.26 10.03
C ASP A 80 -1.22 4.52 9.01
N GLU A 81 -0.94 4.25 7.73
CA GLU A 81 -1.90 4.36 6.63
C GLU A 81 -2.21 3.00 6.00
N ALA A 82 -3.47 2.76 5.71
CA ALA A 82 -3.92 1.61 4.93
C ALA A 82 -4.66 2.10 3.69
N ASN A 83 -4.55 1.34 2.60
CA ASN A 83 -5.19 1.67 1.33
C ASN A 83 -5.99 0.49 0.76
N VAL A 84 -7.05 0.80 0.02
CA VAL A 84 -7.91 -0.20 -0.60
C VAL A 84 -8.52 0.29 -1.91
N MET A 85 -8.50 -0.59 -2.93
CA MET A 85 -9.34 -0.46 -4.11
C MET A 85 -10.79 -0.84 -3.76
N LEU A 86 -11.73 0.07 -4.01
CA LEU A 86 -13.15 -0.11 -3.71
C LEU A 86 -13.85 -1.09 -4.68
N GLY A 87 -13.19 -1.46 -5.78
CA GLY A 87 -13.69 -2.41 -6.78
C GLY A 87 -14.81 -1.85 -7.69
N ARG A 88 -15.28 -0.63 -7.40
CA ARG A 88 -16.21 0.14 -8.23
C ARG A 88 -15.97 1.63 -8.06
N THR A 89 -16.42 2.42 -9.02
CA THR A 89 -16.49 3.88 -8.87
C THR A 89 -17.65 4.24 -7.95
N VAL A 90 -17.34 4.88 -6.83
CA VAL A 90 -18.27 5.54 -5.93
C VAL A 90 -18.48 6.97 -6.44
N PRO A 91 -19.72 7.41 -6.73
CA PRO A 91 -19.97 8.75 -7.27
C PRO A 91 -19.74 9.85 -6.22
N ALA A 92 -19.70 11.11 -6.66
CA ALA A 92 -19.75 12.26 -5.76
C ALA A 92 -21.11 12.30 -5.02
N GLY A 93 -21.11 12.74 -3.77
CA GLY A 93 -22.30 12.81 -2.91
C GLY A 93 -22.62 11.53 -2.13
N ALA A 94 -21.96 10.41 -2.44
CA ALA A 94 -22.14 9.15 -1.72
C ALA A 94 -21.56 9.23 -0.29
N LYS A 95 -22.10 8.40 0.61
CA LYS A 95 -21.63 8.26 2.00
C LYS A 95 -20.69 7.09 2.11
N ILE A 96 -19.40 7.35 2.36
CA ILE A 96 -18.43 6.31 2.69
C ILE A 96 -18.26 6.26 4.20
N ARG A 97 -18.45 5.08 4.78
CA ARG A 97 -18.35 4.85 6.22
C ARG A 97 -17.30 3.80 6.55
N LEU A 98 -16.47 4.08 7.54
CA LEU A 98 -15.59 3.10 8.18
C LEU A 98 -16.24 2.71 9.52
N GLN A 99 -16.64 1.46 9.66
CA GLN A 99 -17.45 0.98 10.79
C GLN A 99 -16.83 -0.25 11.44
N LYS A 100 -16.80 -0.26 12.77
CA LYS A 100 -16.48 -1.44 13.57
C LYS A 100 -17.73 -2.29 13.72
N ASP A 101 -17.73 -3.49 13.17
CA ASP A 101 -18.76 -4.51 13.36
C ASP A 101 -18.26 -5.65 14.25
N ALA A 102 -19.13 -6.62 14.52
CA ALA A 102 -18.84 -7.74 15.42
C ALA A 102 -17.60 -8.57 15.02
N ALA A 103 -17.29 -8.65 13.72
CA ALA A 103 -16.10 -9.37 13.22
C ALA A 103 -14.80 -8.56 13.39
N ASN A 104 -14.88 -7.25 13.59
CA ASN A 104 -13.72 -6.38 13.73
C ASN A 104 -13.32 -6.35 15.22
N SER A 105 -12.37 -7.17 15.66
CA SER A 105 -12.08 -7.42 17.08
C SER A 105 -11.24 -6.35 17.79
N SER A 106 -10.69 -5.37 17.07
CA SER A 106 -9.78 -4.36 17.64
C SER A 106 -10.51 -3.10 18.11
N THR A 107 -9.76 -2.12 18.61
CA THR A 107 -10.20 -0.73 18.74
C THR A 107 -9.50 0.11 17.68
N TYR A 108 -10.17 1.14 17.19
CA TYR A 108 -9.69 1.90 16.04
C TYR A 108 -9.77 3.39 16.33
N ALA A 109 -8.70 4.13 16.10
CA ALA A 109 -8.78 5.57 15.86
C ALA A 109 -8.64 5.82 14.36
N ILE A 110 -9.52 6.64 13.81
CA ILE A 110 -9.51 7.05 12.40
C ILE A 110 -9.28 8.55 12.38
N ASP A 111 -8.20 8.97 11.72
CA ASP A 111 -7.80 10.37 11.62
C ASP A 111 -8.47 11.01 10.41
N PHE A 112 -8.14 10.53 9.20
CA PHE A 112 -8.73 11.01 7.97
C PHE A 112 -8.90 9.89 6.94
N VAL A 113 -9.65 10.22 5.89
CA VAL A 113 -9.65 9.47 4.62
C VAL A 113 -9.16 10.34 3.47
N SER A 114 -8.40 9.75 2.56
CA SER A 114 -8.08 10.31 1.25
C SER A 114 -8.74 9.45 0.17
N LEU A 115 -9.36 10.11 -0.81
CA LEU A 115 -10.16 9.49 -1.85
C LEU A 115 -9.65 9.96 -3.21
N GLU A 116 -9.49 9.02 -4.14
CA GLU A 116 -8.97 9.29 -5.47
C GLU A 116 -9.69 8.43 -6.52
N GLN A 117 -9.92 9.00 -7.70
CA GLN A 117 -10.33 8.21 -8.86
C GLN A 117 -9.11 7.94 -9.72
N VAL A 118 -8.72 6.67 -9.81
CA VAL A 118 -7.51 6.24 -10.51
C VAL A 118 -7.82 5.25 -11.64
N ALA A 119 -6.91 5.19 -12.61
CA ALA A 119 -6.92 4.24 -13.71
C ALA A 119 -5.48 3.81 -14.01
N PRO A 120 -5.26 2.58 -14.53
CA PRO A 120 -3.91 2.13 -14.84
C PRO A 120 -3.35 2.90 -16.04
N VAL A 121 -2.06 3.23 -15.99
CA VAL A 121 -1.32 3.85 -17.09
C VAL A 121 -0.83 2.77 -18.04
N ALA A 122 -1.12 2.90 -19.34
CA ALA A 122 -0.70 1.93 -20.35
C ALA A 122 0.82 1.99 -20.64
N ASN A 123 1.34 0.94 -21.28
CA ASN A 123 2.71 0.94 -21.79
C ASN A 123 2.90 2.12 -22.76
N PRO A 124 3.86 3.04 -22.51
CA PRO A 124 4.06 4.22 -23.37
C PRO A 124 4.38 3.86 -24.83
N ASN A 125 5.10 2.75 -25.06
CA ASN A 125 5.40 2.23 -26.39
C ASN A 125 5.85 0.75 -26.32
N PRO A 126 4.97 -0.21 -26.67
CA PRO A 126 5.31 -1.64 -26.64
C PRO A 126 6.49 -2.06 -27.53
N ALA A 127 6.87 -1.25 -28.53
CA ALA A 127 8.02 -1.55 -29.40
C ALA A 127 9.37 -1.21 -28.75
N THR A 128 9.40 -0.31 -27.77
CA THR A 128 10.65 0.19 -27.15
C THR A 128 10.73 -0.03 -25.64
N TYR A 129 9.65 -0.55 -25.03
CA TYR A 129 9.60 -0.92 -23.63
C TYR A 129 9.46 -2.43 -23.49
N THR A 130 10.40 -3.05 -22.78
CA THR A 130 10.26 -4.45 -22.40
C THR A 130 9.34 -4.59 -21.19
N VAL A 131 8.64 -5.71 -21.10
CA VAL A 131 7.78 -6.08 -19.97
C VAL A 131 8.41 -7.29 -19.28
N PRO A 132 8.52 -7.31 -17.93
CA PRO A 132 8.93 -8.50 -17.20
C PRO A 132 8.05 -9.71 -17.53
N ALA A 133 8.63 -10.91 -17.56
CA ALA A 133 7.88 -12.15 -17.82
C ALA A 133 6.96 -12.55 -16.66
N GLY A 134 7.12 -11.93 -15.50
CA GLY A 134 6.37 -12.19 -14.28
C GLY A 134 6.59 -11.09 -13.25
N PHE A 135 6.19 -11.37 -12.01
CA PHE A 135 6.19 -10.41 -10.91
C PHE A 135 7.32 -10.66 -9.88
N THR A 136 8.29 -11.51 -10.19
CA THR A 136 9.40 -11.75 -9.26
C THR A 136 10.50 -10.70 -9.40
N HIS A 137 11.33 -10.56 -8.36
CA HIS A 137 12.55 -9.74 -8.43
C HIS A 137 13.38 -10.08 -9.67
N GLN A 138 13.58 -11.38 -9.96
CA GLN A 138 14.39 -11.80 -11.10
C GLN A 138 13.74 -11.43 -12.45
N ASP A 139 12.41 -11.48 -12.56
CA ASP A 139 11.73 -11.08 -13.80
C ASP A 139 11.95 -9.59 -14.11
N VAL A 140 11.89 -8.74 -13.08
CA VAL A 140 12.16 -7.31 -13.21
C VAL A 140 13.63 -7.04 -13.52
N GLN A 141 14.55 -7.73 -12.83
CA GLN A 141 15.99 -7.62 -13.11
C GLN A 141 16.32 -8.04 -14.55
N ASN A 142 15.76 -9.16 -15.02
CA ASN A 142 15.93 -9.63 -16.40
C ASN A 142 15.43 -8.61 -17.43
N ALA A 143 14.32 -7.92 -17.14
CA ALA A 143 13.80 -6.86 -18.00
C ALA A 143 14.77 -5.66 -18.04
N LEU A 144 15.29 -5.23 -16.90
CA LEU A 144 16.30 -4.16 -16.82
C LEU A 144 17.56 -4.53 -17.60
N ASP A 145 18.06 -5.75 -17.42
CA ASP A 145 19.23 -6.28 -18.11
C ASP A 145 19.02 -6.38 -19.62
N LYS A 146 17.83 -6.74 -20.07
CA LYS A 146 17.48 -6.76 -21.51
C LYS A 146 17.58 -5.38 -22.13
N VAL A 147 17.15 -4.32 -21.45
CA VAL A 147 17.31 -2.94 -21.94
C VAL A 147 18.78 -2.53 -21.97
N ARG A 148 19.52 -2.89 -20.92
CA ARG A 148 20.95 -2.60 -20.79
C ARG A 148 21.79 -3.27 -21.89
N MET A 149 21.50 -4.53 -22.20
CA MET A 149 22.25 -5.33 -23.17
C MET A 149 21.80 -5.13 -24.63
N ASP A 150 20.72 -4.40 -24.88
CA ASP A 150 20.27 -4.12 -26.25
C ASP A 150 21.27 -3.24 -27.01
N THR A 151 21.93 -3.85 -27.99
CA THR A 151 22.91 -3.21 -28.87
C THR A 151 22.27 -2.50 -30.06
N THR A 152 20.97 -2.72 -30.32
CA THR A 152 20.26 -2.08 -31.44
C THR A 152 19.86 -0.64 -31.14
N GLY A 153 19.79 -0.28 -29.86
CA GLY A 153 19.29 1.02 -29.41
C GLY A 153 17.76 1.16 -29.44
N THR A 154 17.04 0.09 -29.77
CA THR A 154 15.57 0.08 -29.87
C THR A 154 14.91 0.16 -28.50
N LEU A 155 15.45 -0.55 -27.51
CA LEU A 155 14.89 -0.59 -26.16
C LEU A 155 15.32 0.62 -25.36
N THR A 156 14.34 1.35 -24.84
CA THR A 156 14.53 2.59 -24.07
C THR A 156 14.10 2.44 -22.61
N GLY A 157 13.35 1.40 -22.27
CA GLY A 157 12.85 1.23 -20.92
C GLY A 157 12.18 -0.11 -20.61
N VAL A 158 11.76 -0.22 -19.35
CA VAL A 158 10.93 -1.29 -18.81
C VAL A 158 9.57 -0.70 -18.47
N TYR A 159 8.50 -1.34 -18.97
CA TYR A 159 7.14 -1.08 -18.51
C TYR A 159 6.76 -2.19 -17.52
N LEU A 160 6.25 -1.78 -16.36
CA LEU A 160 5.79 -2.66 -15.29
C LEU A 160 4.25 -2.62 -15.27
N PRO A 161 3.56 -3.66 -15.78
CA PRO A 161 2.12 -3.76 -15.71
C PRO A 161 1.59 -3.72 -14.27
N ALA A 162 0.26 -3.63 -14.13
CA ALA A 162 -0.40 -3.81 -12.85
C ALA A 162 -0.05 -5.18 -12.25
N GLY A 163 0.36 -5.20 -10.98
CA GLY A 163 0.76 -6.39 -10.26
C GLY A 163 1.49 -6.09 -8.96
N GLU A 164 1.62 -7.13 -8.15
CA GLU A 164 2.36 -7.15 -6.90
C GLU A 164 3.72 -7.83 -7.15
N TYR A 165 4.77 -7.03 -7.18
CA TYR A 165 6.13 -7.43 -7.48
C TYR A 165 6.90 -7.72 -6.21
N SER A 166 7.56 -8.88 -6.12
CA SER A 166 8.44 -9.17 -4.99
C SER A 166 9.80 -8.51 -5.19
N THR A 167 10.33 -7.87 -4.15
CA THR A 167 11.66 -7.24 -4.15
C THR A 167 12.53 -7.92 -3.10
N ALA A 168 13.31 -8.93 -3.51
CA ALA A 168 14.17 -9.67 -2.59
C ALA A 168 15.48 -8.95 -2.24
N SER A 169 15.91 -7.99 -3.06
CA SER A 169 17.15 -7.22 -2.92
C SER A 169 17.12 -5.96 -3.79
N LYS A 170 18.20 -5.16 -3.76
CA LYS A 170 18.38 -3.98 -4.62
C LYS A 170 18.49 -4.38 -6.10
N PHE A 171 17.66 -3.77 -6.95
CA PHE A 171 17.80 -3.88 -8.40
C PHE A 171 19.08 -3.21 -8.89
N GLN A 172 19.76 -3.86 -9.83
CA GLN A 172 20.96 -3.32 -10.46
C GLN A 172 20.59 -2.57 -11.74
N VAL A 173 20.81 -1.25 -11.75
CA VAL A 173 20.56 -0.38 -12.90
C VAL A 173 21.84 0.38 -13.22
N TYR A 174 22.53 -0.02 -14.30
CA TYR A 174 23.85 0.52 -14.66
C TYR A 174 24.14 0.39 -16.16
N GLY A 175 25.25 1.01 -16.61
CA GLY A 175 25.80 0.88 -17.97
C GLY A 175 25.09 1.73 -19.03
N LYS A 176 23.76 1.85 -18.97
CA LYS A 176 22.93 2.62 -19.90
C LYS A 176 21.77 3.26 -19.15
N ALA A 177 21.30 4.41 -19.64
CA ALA A 177 20.07 5.02 -19.14
C ALA A 177 18.85 4.13 -19.45
N VAL A 178 18.05 3.84 -18.43
CA VAL A 178 16.83 3.02 -18.54
C VAL A 178 15.65 3.82 -18.00
N LYS A 179 14.58 3.94 -18.79
CA LYS A 179 13.29 4.46 -18.30
C LYS A 179 12.52 3.33 -17.63
N VAL A 180 12.01 3.55 -16.41
CA VAL A 180 11.14 2.59 -15.72
C VAL A 180 9.79 3.24 -15.51
N VAL A 181 8.73 2.62 -16.05
CA VAL A 181 7.37 3.17 -16.02
C VAL A 181 6.42 2.10 -15.52
N GLY A 182 5.70 2.37 -14.43
CA GLY A 182 4.64 1.49 -13.94
C GLY A 182 3.26 1.85 -14.49
N ALA A 183 2.29 0.98 -14.22
CA ALA A 183 0.87 1.22 -14.46
C ALA A 183 0.23 2.22 -13.49
N GLY A 184 1.01 2.91 -12.65
CA GLY A 184 0.56 3.84 -11.61
C GLY A 184 0.72 3.26 -10.20
N PRO A 185 0.79 4.11 -9.16
CA PRO A 185 1.16 3.71 -7.80
C PRO A 185 0.16 2.74 -7.15
N TRP A 186 -1.10 2.82 -7.56
CA TRP A 186 -2.15 1.91 -7.10
C TRP A 186 -2.13 0.53 -7.80
N TYR A 187 -1.34 0.39 -8.86
CA TYR A 187 -1.37 -0.79 -9.74
C TYR A 187 -0.04 -1.52 -9.79
N THR A 188 1.08 -0.83 -9.89
CA THR A 188 2.43 -1.42 -9.85
C THR A 188 2.98 -1.28 -8.45
N ARG A 189 2.97 -2.37 -7.69
CA ARG A 189 3.30 -2.36 -6.26
C ARG A 189 4.47 -3.29 -6.00
N PHE A 190 5.52 -2.77 -5.37
CA PHE A 190 6.67 -3.56 -4.97
C PHE A 190 6.59 -3.88 -3.47
N ASN A 191 6.79 -5.15 -3.12
CA ASN A 191 6.71 -5.64 -1.76
C ASN A 191 8.08 -6.17 -1.34
N ALA A 192 8.66 -5.56 -0.30
CA ALA A 192 9.83 -6.08 0.38
C ALA A 192 9.46 -7.33 1.21
N PRO A 193 10.43 -8.19 1.58
CA PRO A 193 10.16 -9.37 2.36
C PRO A 193 9.62 -8.98 3.75
N THR A 194 8.44 -9.49 4.12
CA THR A 194 7.77 -9.12 5.38
C THR A 194 8.40 -9.77 6.62
N THR A 195 9.40 -10.62 6.45
CA THR A 195 10.10 -11.35 7.53
C THR A 195 11.49 -10.77 7.81
N GLN A 196 11.82 -9.63 7.23
CA GLN A 196 13.11 -8.95 7.41
C GLN A 196 12.86 -7.55 7.94
N ASP A 197 13.68 -7.14 8.90
CA ASP A 197 13.65 -5.81 9.50
C ASP A 197 15.07 -5.23 9.47
N ASN A 198 15.19 -3.92 9.23
CA ASN A 198 16.46 -3.18 9.24
C ASN A 198 17.55 -3.72 8.28
N THR A 199 17.15 -4.20 7.11
CA THR A 199 18.08 -4.68 6.06
C THR A 199 18.41 -3.59 5.05
N ASP A 200 19.68 -3.52 4.63
CA ASP A 200 20.16 -2.66 3.54
C ASP A 200 20.17 -3.38 2.18
#